data_AF-A0A2W6UML1-F1
#
_entry.id   AF-A0A2W6UML1-F1
#
_cell.length_a   1.000
_cell.length_b   1.000
_cell.length_c   1.000
_cell.angle_alpha   90.00
_cell.angle_beta   90.00
_cell.angle_gamma   90.00
#
_symmetry.space_group_name_H-M   'P 1'
#
loop_
_entity.id
_entity.type
_entity.pdbx_description
1 polymer ?
#
loop_
_entity_poly.entity_id
_entity_poly.type
_entity_poly.pdbx_seq_one_letter_code
_entity_poly.pdbx_strand_id
1 'polypeptide(L)'
;MTGQHLTEDEIQRMIASDPDAPEATEDQLAQARPFAEVFPALAEAMRKNAGGRPKADNPKVAVSLRLDQDVVARFKASGPGWQTRMNRALREAAGL
;
A
#
# COMPACT_ATOMS: atom_id res chain seq x y z
N MET A 1 -14.69 -15.18 -0.32
CA MET A 1 -15.19 -14.65 0.97
C MET A 1 -15.92 -13.36 0.66
N THR A 2 -17.23 -13.39 0.68
CA THR A 2 -18.09 -12.21 0.54
C THR A 2 -18.04 -11.49 1.88
N GLY A 3 -17.28 -10.39 1.98
CA GLY A 3 -17.35 -9.52 3.16
C GLY A 3 -18.75 -8.92 3.22
N GLN A 4 -19.40 -8.99 4.38
CA GLN A 4 -20.65 -8.27 4.59
C GLN A 4 -20.35 -6.78 4.43
N HIS A 5 -21.05 -6.12 3.51
CA HIS A 5 -20.94 -4.69 3.32
C HIS A 5 -21.89 -4.02 4.30
N LEU A 6 -21.35 -3.48 5.39
CA LEU A 6 -22.08 -2.68 6.35
C LEU A 6 -22.53 -1.37 5.69
N THR A 7 -23.72 -0.92 6.03
CA THR A 7 -24.20 0.42 5.66
C THR A 7 -23.53 1.49 6.55
N GLU A 8 -23.46 2.73 6.07
CA GLU A 8 -22.91 3.86 6.84
C GLU A 8 -23.62 4.00 8.21
N ASP A 9 -24.95 3.86 8.25
CA ASP A 9 -25.74 3.96 9.48
C ASP A 9 -25.41 2.88 10.51
N GLU A 10 -25.03 1.68 10.05
CA GLU A 10 -24.59 0.59 10.91
C GLU A 10 -23.19 0.88 11.46
N ILE A 11 -22.29 1.41 10.63
CA ILE A 11 -20.94 1.83 11.05
C ILE A 11 -21.03 2.91 12.13
N GLN A 12 -21.84 3.94 11.91
CA GLN A 12 -22.01 5.05 12.86
C GLN A 12 -22.59 4.59 14.21
N ARG A 13 -23.56 3.67 14.19
CA ARG A 13 -24.11 3.07 15.42
C ARG A 13 -23.08 2.26 16.20
N MET A 14 -22.22 1.52 15.50
CA MET A 14 -21.14 0.76 16.15
C MET A 14 -20.13 1.71 16.82
N ILE A 15 -19.69 2.75 16.12
CA ILE A 15 -18.79 3.78 16.67
C ILE A 15 -19.39 4.42 17.92
N ALA A 16 -20.64 4.88 17.85
CA ALA A 16 -21.30 5.56 18.98
C ALA A 16 -21.55 4.64 20.19
N SER A 17 -21.57 3.32 19.99
CA SER A 17 -21.77 2.35 21.07
C SER A 17 -20.49 1.91 21.78
N ASP A 18 -19.31 2.28 21.26
CA ASP A 18 -18.02 1.88 21.81
C ASP A 18 -17.66 2.72 23.06
N PRO A 19 -17.69 2.13 24.27
CA PRO A 19 -17.38 2.88 25.50
C PRO A 19 -15.89 3.22 25.63
N ASP A 20 -15.00 2.54 24.90
CA ASP A 20 -13.54 2.71 24.99
C ASP A 20 -13.02 3.78 24.00
N ALA A 21 -13.86 4.21 23.05
CA ALA A 21 -13.54 5.19 22.02
C ALA A 21 -14.59 6.32 21.94
N PRO A 22 -14.81 7.08 23.03
CA PRO A 22 -15.74 8.21 22.98
C PRO A 22 -15.25 9.30 22.02
N GLU A 23 -16.20 10.03 21.43
CA GLU A 23 -15.90 11.20 20.63
C GLU A 23 -15.15 12.26 21.46
N ALA A 24 -14.15 12.91 20.85
CA ALA A 24 -13.39 13.96 21.52
C ALA A 24 -14.27 15.20 21.77
N THR A 25 -14.19 15.76 22.97
CA THR A 25 -14.89 17.01 23.28
C THR A 25 -14.14 18.22 22.73
N GLU A 26 -14.85 19.34 22.53
CA GLU A 26 -14.24 20.59 22.04
C GLU A 26 -13.09 21.06 22.95
N ASP A 27 -13.25 20.94 24.27
CA ASP A 27 -12.20 21.30 25.23
C ASP A 27 -10.96 20.40 25.13
N GLN A 28 -11.14 19.12 24.78
CA GLN A 28 -10.04 18.19 24.55
C GLN A 28 -9.32 18.50 23.24
N LEU A 29 -10.06 18.85 22.19
CA LEU A 29 -9.50 19.27 20.91
C LEU A 29 -8.73 20.58 21.02
N ALA A 30 -9.23 21.54 21.82
CA ALA A 30 -8.55 22.80 22.10
C ALA A 30 -7.19 22.60 22.79
N GLN A 31 -7.00 21.48 23.49
CA GLN A 31 -5.75 21.12 24.15
C GLN A 31 -4.83 20.25 23.27
N ALA A 32 -5.24 19.93 22.04
CA ALA A 32 -4.44 19.11 21.14
C ALA A 32 -3.11 19.79 20.81
N ARG A 33 -2.03 19.00 20.81
CA ARG A 33 -0.69 19.45 20.47
C ARG A 33 -0.11 18.60 19.35
N PRO A 34 0.74 19.17 18.48
CA PRO A 34 1.41 18.39 17.45
C PRO A 34 2.20 17.23 18.05
N PHE A 35 2.05 16.04 17.49
CA PHE A 35 2.73 14.83 17.96
C PHE A 35 4.25 15.02 18.11
N ALA A 36 4.88 15.72 17.18
CA ALA A 36 6.32 15.98 17.20
C ALA A 36 6.77 16.86 18.37
N GLU A 37 5.88 17.69 18.92
CA GLU A 37 6.19 18.52 20.09
C GLU A 37 6.05 17.73 21.40
N VAL A 38 5.10 16.79 21.46
CA VAL A 38 4.85 15.98 22.65
C VAL A 38 5.83 14.80 22.72
N PHE A 39 6.21 14.24 21.58
CA PHE A 39 7.09 13.06 21.46
C PHE A 39 8.25 13.29 20.48
N PRO A 40 9.17 14.23 20.76
CA PRO A 40 10.21 14.62 19.82
C PRO A 40 11.16 13.48 19.44
N ALA A 41 11.56 12.63 20.40
CA ALA A 41 12.45 11.50 20.14
C ALA A 41 11.79 10.44 19.23
N LEU A 42 10.49 10.18 19.43
CA LEU A 42 9.75 9.22 18.61
C LEU A 42 9.49 9.78 17.21
N ALA A 43 9.13 11.05 17.09
CA ALA A 43 8.98 11.71 15.80
C ALA A 43 10.28 11.67 14.97
N GLU A 44 11.43 11.87 15.62
CA GLU A 44 12.74 11.76 14.95
C GLU A 44 13.05 10.33 14.52
N ALA A 45 12.76 9.32 15.35
CA ALA A 45 12.92 7.92 14.98
C ALA A 45 12.01 7.51 13.81
N MET A 46 10.77 7.99 13.80
CA MET A 46 9.83 7.74 12.71
C MET A 46 10.27 8.40 11.40
N ARG A 47 10.83 9.62 11.44
CA ARG A 47 11.40 10.27 10.23
C ARG A 47 12.56 9.48 9.64
N LYS A 48 13.43 8.93 10.48
CA LYS A 48 14.56 8.07 10.02
C LYS A 48 14.08 6.78 9.36
N ASN A 49 12.95 6.25 9.82
CA ASN A 49 12.31 5.05 9.28
C ASN A 49 11.21 5.35 8.23
N ALA A 50 10.99 6.61 7.87
CA ALA A 50 10.01 7.01 6.85
C ALA A 50 10.52 6.78 5.41
N GLY A 51 11.79 6.39 5.25
CA GLY A 51 12.27 5.85 3.99
C GLY A 51 11.49 4.59 3.67
N GLY A 52 10.68 4.62 2.61
CA GLY A 52 10.02 3.42 2.08
C GLY A 52 11.03 2.32 1.76
N ARG A 53 10.54 1.23 1.15
CA ARG A 53 11.40 0.09 0.77
C ARG A 53 12.72 0.59 0.17
N PRO A 54 13.89 0.16 0.68
CA PRO A 54 15.18 0.63 0.18
C PRO A 54 15.20 0.63 -1.33
N LYS A 55 15.68 1.73 -1.93
CA LYS A 55 15.80 1.84 -3.38
C LYS A 55 16.63 0.65 -3.87
N ALA A 56 16.05 -0.17 -4.75
CA ALA A 56 16.79 -1.29 -5.32
C ALA A 56 17.97 -0.73 -6.13
N ASP A 57 19.15 -1.35 -6.01
CA ASP A 57 20.36 -0.94 -6.74
C ASP A 57 20.16 -1.00 -8.26
N ASN A 58 19.33 -1.93 -8.72
CA ASN A 58 19.00 -2.10 -10.13
C ASN A 58 17.47 -2.29 -10.30
N PRO A 59 16.69 -1.19 -10.30
CA PRO A 59 15.24 -1.27 -10.44
C PRO A 59 14.87 -1.67 -11.86
N LYS A 60 13.75 -2.40 -12.01
CA LYS A 60 13.19 -2.67 -13.35
C LYS A 60 12.81 -1.36 -14.01
N VAL A 61 13.16 -1.20 -15.29
CA VAL A 61 12.75 -0.04 -16.09
C VAL A 61 11.38 -0.33 -16.68
N ALA A 62 10.41 0.54 -16.41
CA ALA A 62 9.10 0.50 -17.07
C ALA A 62 9.23 1.07 -18.48
N VAL A 63 8.97 0.24 -19.49
CA VAL A 63 9.00 0.64 -20.91
C VAL A 63 7.65 0.38 -21.56
N SER A 64 7.28 1.19 -22.55
CA SER A 64 6.13 0.92 -23.41
C SER A 64 6.60 0.10 -24.61
N LEU A 65 6.14 -1.14 -24.73
CA LEU A 65 6.51 -2.09 -25.79
C LEU A 65 5.25 -2.64 -26.45
N ARG A 66 5.22 -2.63 -27.79
CA ARG A 66 4.19 -3.34 -28.55
C ARG A 66 4.65 -4.79 -28.76
N LEU A 67 3.80 -5.72 -28.37
CA LEU A 67 4.00 -7.17 -28.51
C LEU A 67 2.80 -7.74 -29.25
N ASP A 68 3.03 -8.84 -29.96
CA ASP A 68 1.94 -9.60 -30.58
C ASP A 68 0.94 -10.09 -29.52
N GLN A 69 -0.34 -10.09 -29.89
CA GLN A 69 -1.44 -10.35 -28.96
C GLN A 69 -1.37 -11.77 -28.37
N ASP A 70 -0.97 -12.74 -29.18
CA ASP A 70 -0.85 -14.15 -28.82
C ASP A 70 0.27 -14.38 -27.79
N VAL A 71 1.39 -13.66 -27.91
CA VAL A 71 2.48 -13.67 -26.93
C VAL A 71 1.97 -13.22 -25.56
N VAL A 72 1.27 -12.07 -25.51
CA VAL A 72 0.72 -11.54 -24.25
C VAL A 72 -0.33 -12.49 -23.68
N ALA A 73 -1.21 -13.03 -24.51
CA ALA A 73 -2.22 -14.00 -24.10
C ALA A 73 -1.60 -15.27 -23.51
N ARG A 74 -0.56 -15.81 -24.15
CA ARG A 74 0.16 -17.01 -23.68
C ARG A 74 0.77 -16.79 -22.30
N PHE A 75 1.41 -15.66 -22.06
CA PHE A 75 1.94 -15.37 -20.73
C PHE A 75 0.81 -15.16 -19.71
N LYS A 76 -0.21 -14.35 -20.00
CA LYS A 76 -1.34 -14.13 -19.07
C LYS A 76 -2.05 -15.41 -18.66
N ALA A 77 -2.22 -16.36 -19.58
CA ALA A 77 -2.84 -17.67 -19.31
C ALA A 77 -2.11 -18.48 -18.21
N SER A 78 -0.82 -18.21 -17.97
CA SER A 78 -0.06 -18.85 -16.89
C SER A 78 -0.39 -18.30 -15.48
N GLY A 79 -1.30 -17.33 -15.37
CA GLY A 79 -1.81 -16.80 -14.09
C GLY A 79 -0.89 -15.76 -13.43
N PRO A 80 -1.04 -15.53 -12.11
CA PRO A 80 -0.22 -14.57 -11.36
C PRO A 80 1.29 -14.76 -11.61
N GLY A 81 2.02 -13.65 -11.69
CA GLY A 81 3.46 -13.65 -12.00
C GLY A 81 3.82 -13.83 -13.48
N TRP A 82 2.86 -13.74 -14.40
CA TRP A 82 3.13 -13.88 -15.83
C TRP A 82 4.15 -12.87 -16.37
N GLN A 83 4.14 -11.63 -15.86
CA GLN A 83 5.14 -10.60 -16.23
C GLN A 83 6.55 -10.99 -15.77
N THR A 84 6.68 -11.64 -14.62
CA THR A 84 7.97 -12.15 -14.13
C THR A 84 8.49 -13.26 -15.04
N ARG A 85 7.63 -14.17 -15.48
CA ARG A 85 7.99 -15.22 -16.45
C ARG A 85 8.37 -14.63 -17.81
N MET A 86 7.63 -13.62 -18.28
CA MET A 86 7.96 -12.88 -19.51
C MET A 86 9.32 -12.20 -19.41
N ASN A 87 9.61 -11.51 -18.30
CA ASN A 87 10.91 -10.90 -18.06
C ASN A 87 12.04 -11.92 -18.04
N ARG A 88 11.82 -13.11 -17.46
CA ARG A 88 12.81 -14.20 -17.49
C ARG A 88 13.11 -14.67 -18.91
N ALA A 89 12.08 -14.90 -19.73
CA ALA A 89 12.26 -15.28 -21.13
C ALA A 89 13.03 -14.22 -21.93
N LEU A 90 12.77 -12.93 -21.68
CA LEU A 90 13.51 -11.83 -22.31
C LEU A 90 14.99 -11.81 -21.90
N ARG A 91 15.29 -12.14 -20.63
CA ARG A 91 16.68 -12.26 -20.15
C ARG A 91 17.40 -13.42 -20.82
N GLU A 92 16.79 -14.60 -20.84
CA GLU A 92 17.34 -15.79 -21.50
C GLU A 92 17.63 -15.51 -22.98
N ALA A 93 16.68 -14.90 -23.70
CA ALA A 93 16.86 -14.52 -25.10
C ALA A 93 17.97 -13.47 -25.33
N ALA A 94 18.21 -12.60 -24.34
CA ALA A 94 19.27 -11.60 -24.37
C ALA A 94 20.63 -12.11 -23.82
N GLY A 95 20.69 -13.35 -23.33
CA GLY A 95 21.90 -13.91 -22.69
C GLY A 95 22.20 -13.36 -21.30
N LEU A 96 21.17 -12.97 -20.53
CA LEU A 96 21.24 -12.35 -19.19
C LEU A 96 20.75 -13.25 -18.05
#